data_AF-A0A0F9TXZ1-F1
#
_entry.id   AF-A0A0F9TXZ1-F1
#
_cell.length_a   1.000
_cell.length_b   1.000
_cell.length_c   1.000
_cell.angle_alpha   90.00
_cell.angle_beta   90.00
_cell.angle_gamma   90.00
#
_symmetry.space_group_name_H-M   'P 1'
#
loop_
_entity.id
_entity.type
_entity.pdbx_description
1 polymer ?
#
loop_
_entity_poly.entity_id
_entity_poly.type
_entity_poly.pdbx_seq_one_letter_code
_entity_poly.pdbx_strand_id
1 'polypeptide(L)'
;MSKATCLAPDCEATSRCRGNCSRHYNSLRQLILRSKENDEPVTWELLIDAGLATPATVDHPLSGFITGVLATLAERRRSKESTS
;
A
#
# COMPACT_ATOMS: atom_id res chain seq x y z
N MET A 1 14.56 -20.55 -10.32
CA MET A 1 13.98 -19.27 -9.87
C MET A 1 12.54 -19.53 -9.45
N SER A 2 12.29 -19.72 -8.16
CA SER A 2 10.93 -19.90 -7.64
C SER A 2 10.18 -18.58 -7.86
N LYS A 3 9.13 -18.60 -8.68
CA LYS A 3 8.26 -17.43 -8.87
C LYS A 3 7.63 -17.12 -7.52
N ALA A 4 7.98 -15.99 -6.92
CA ALA A 4 7.35 -15.55 -5.68
C ALA A 4 5.85 -15.35 -5.94
N THR A 5 5.00 -15.81 -5.03
CA THR A 5 3.56 -15.57 -5.08
C THR A 5 3.27 -14.12 -4.73
N CYS A 6 2.18 -13.59 -5.26
CA CYS A 6 1.69 -12.26 -4.92
C CYS A 6 1.44 -12.15 -3.40
N LEU A 7 1.83 -11.02 -2.80
CA LEU A 7 1.61 -10.72 -1.38
C LEU A 7 0.16 -10.36 -1.07
N ALA A 8 -0.61 -9.94 -2.08
CA ALA A 8 -2.03 -9.66 -1.91
C ALA A 8 -2.76 -10.92 -1.38
N PRO A 9 -3.65 -10.76 -0.39
CA PRO A 9 -4.42 -11.87 0.15
C PRO A 9 -5.22 -12.54 -0.95
N ASP A 10 -5.32 -13.86 -0.87
CA ASP A 10 -6.07 -14.69 -1.82
C ASP A 10 -5.61 -14.54 -3.29
N CYS A 11 -4.35 -14.15 -3.52
CA CYS A 11 -3.78 -14.01 -4.85
C CYS A 11 -2.65 -15.00 -5.12
N GLU A 12 -2.96 -16.05 -5.89
CA GLU A 12 -1.98 -17.06 -6.32
C GLU A 12 -1.16 -16.63 -7.56
N ALA A 13 -1.35 -15.40 -8.04
CA ALA A 13 -0.65 -14.91 -9.21
C ALA A 13 0.85 -14.78 -8.94
N THR A 14 1.64 -14.96 -9.99
CA THR A 14 3.08 -14.70 -9.92
C THR A 14 3.36 -13.23 -9.63
N SER A 15 4.13 -12.99 -8.57
CA SER A 15 4.70 -11.69 -8.23
C SER A 15 5.63 -11.22 -9.33
N ARG A 16 5.49 -9.94 -9.71
CA ARG A 16 6.32 -9.31 -10.74
C ARG A 16 7.17 -8.19 -10.16
N CYS A 17 6.60 -7.35 -9.30
CA CYS A 17 7.27 -6.18 -8.74
C CYS A 17 6.81 -5.94 -7.30
N ARG A 18 7.77 -5.66 -6.40
CA ARG A 18 7.49 -5.32 -4.98
C ARG A 18 6.55 -6.31 -4.30
N GLY A 19 6.74 -7.60 -4.55
CA GLY A 19 5.91 -8.65 -3.98
C GLY A 19 4.51 -8.75 -4.58
N ASN A 20 4.10 -7.87 -5.51
CA ASN A 20 2.77 -7.89 -6.10
C ASN A 20 2.78 -8.37 -7.57
N CYS A 21 1.69 -9.00 -7.98
CA CYS A 21 1.42 -9.26 -9.40
C CYS A 21 1.16 -7.94 -10.15
N SER A 22 1.18 -7.97 -11.48
CA SER A 22 0.99 -6.76 -12.30
C SER A 22 -0.30 -6.01 -11.98
N ARG A 23 -1.39 -6.75 -11.66
CA ARG A 23 -2.70 -6.17 -11.32
C ARG A 23 -2.63 -5.38 -10.01
N HIS A 24 -2.21 -6.04 -8.94
CA HIS A 24 -2.13 -5.41 -7.62
C HIS A 24 -1.08 -4.31 -7.56
N TYR A 25 0.05 -4.47 -8.26
CA TYR A 25 1.02 -3.39 -8.40
C TYR A 25 0.42 -2.14 -9.07
N ASN A 26 -0.41 -2.33 -10.11
CA ASN A 26 -1.07 -1.22 -10.77
C ASN A 26 -2.10 -0.52 -9.85
N SER A 27 -2.91 -1.29 -9.11
CA SER A 27 -3.83 -0.73 -8.12
C SER A 27 -3.11 0.11 -7.07
N LEU A 28 -2.01 -0.42 -6.51
CA LEU A 28 -1.19 0.29 -5.53
C LEU A 28 -0.60 1.57 -6.11
N ARG A 29 -0.11 1.51 -7.36
CA ARG A 29 0.43 2.68 -8.07
C ARG A 29 -0.63 3.78 -8.22
N GLN A 30 -1.87 3.43 -8.60
CA GLN A 30 -2.94 4.42 -8.75
C GLN A 30 -3.31 5.08 -7.42
N LEU A 31 -3.39 4.32 -6.33
CA LEU A 31 -3.64 4.86 -5.00
C LEU A 31 -2.56 5.86 -4.58
N ILE A 32 -1.28 5.53 -4.81
CA ILE A 32 -0.15 6.42 -4.51
C ILE A 32 -0.21 7.69 -5.36
N LEU A 33 -0.55 7.58 -6.65
CA LEU A 33 -0.67 8.76 -7.52
C LEU A 33 -1.82 9.66 -7.09
N ARG A 34 -3.00 9.10 -6.81
CA ARG A 34 -4.15 9.85 -6.31
C ARG A 34 -3.83 10.55 -4.98
N SER A 35 -3.13 9.85 -4.09
CA SER A 35 -2.65 10.40 -2.83
C SER A 35 -1.72 11.60 -3.02
N LYS A 36 -0.80 11.53 -3.98
CA LYS A 36 0.10 12.65 -4.31
C LYS A 36 -0.63 13.84 -4.93
N GLU A 37 -1.62 13.59 -5.79
CA GLU A 37 -2.39 14.63 -6.46
C GLU A 37 -3.32 15.38 -5.49
N ASN A 38 -3.97 14.65 -4.58
CA ASN A 38 -4.99 15.20 -3.69
C ASN A 38 -4.48 15.49 -2.27
N ASP A 39 -3.19 15.22 -1.98
CA ASP A 39 -2.58 15.23 -0.63
C ASP A 39 -3.35 14.35 0.39
N GLU A 40 -4.21 13.45 -0.10
CA GLU A 40 -5.02 12.52 0.69
C GLU A 40 -4.17 11.28 1.01
N PRO A 41 -4.13 10.78 2.25
CA PRO A 41 -3.33 9.61 2.56
C PRO A 41 -4.01 8.37 1.98
N VAL A 42 -3.22 7.39 1.55
CA VAL A 42 -3.77 6.05 1.26
C VAL A 42 -4.24 5.47 2.59
N THR A 43 -5.50 5.03 2.69
CA THR A 43 -6.05 4.43 3.92
C THR A 43 -6.16 2.91 3.77
N TRP A 44 -6.42 2.22 4.87
CA TRP A 44 -6.61 0.77 4.87
C TRP A 44 -7.84 0.35 4.08
N GLU A 45 -8.92 1.13 4.13
CA GLU A 45 -10.15 0.90 3.39
C GLU A 45 -9.86 0.89 1.88
N LEU A 46 -9.07 1.86 1.39
CA LEU A 46 -8.67 1.92 -0.01
C LEU A 46 -7.83 0.71 -0.44
N LEU A 47 -6.99 0.18 0.46
CA LEU A 47 -6.18 -1.01 0.19
C LEU A 47 -7.04 -2.27 0.19
N ILE A 48 -8.04 -2.36 1.07
CA ILE A 48 -9.00 -3.46 1.13
C ILE A 48 -9.86 -3.46 -0.14
N ASP A 49 -10.42 -2.32 -0.54
CA ASP A 49 -11.20 -2.16 -1.77
C ASP A 49 -10.39 -2.51 -3.03
N ALA A 50 -9.08 -2.21 -3.02
CA ALA A 50 -8.17 -2.54 -4.09
C ALA A 50 -7.71 -4.01 -4.10
N GLY A 51 -8.15 -4.83 -3.12
CA GLY A 51 -7.72 -6.22 -2.95
C GLY A 51 -6.24 -6.36 -2.57
N LEU A 52 -5.63 -5.30 -2.03
CA LEU A 52 -4.23 -5.28 -1.59
C LEU A 52 -4.08 -5.71 -0.12
N ALA A 53 -5.17 -5.68 0.64
CA ALA A 53 -5.25 -6.08 2.04
C ALA A 53 -6.62 -6.71 2.32
N THR A 54 -6.74 -7.40 3.45
CA THR A 54 -8.04 -7.83 4.01
C THR A 54 -8.21 -7.25 5.41
N PRO A 55 -9.45 -7.18 5.92
CA PRO A 55 -9.72 -6.83 7.31
C PRO A 55 -8.98 -7.71 8.33
N ALA A 56 -8.57 -8.92 7.95
CA ALA A 56 -7.76 -9.79 8.80
C ALA A 56 -6.27 -9.39 8.84
N THR A 57 -5.77 -8.62 7.86
CA THR A 57 -4.36 -8.20 7.78
C THR A 57 -4.07 -6.85 8.44
N VAL A 58 -5.10 -6.03 8.71
CA VAL A 58 -4.95 -4.71 9.35
C VAL A 58 -4.50 -4.78 10.81
N ASP A 59 -4.75 -5.89 11.50
CA ASP A 59 -4.39 -6.07 12.91
C ASP A 59 -3.05 -6.82 13.10
N HIS A 60 -2.37 -7.22 12.01
CA HIS A 60 -1.18 -8.05 12.13
C HIS A 60 0.11 -7.20 12.22
N PRO A 61 0.93 -7.34 13.30
CA PRO A 61 2.15 -6.55 13.51
C PRO A 61 3.28 -6.77 12.48
N LEU A 62 3.09 -7.68 11.51
CA LEU A 62 4.06 -7.99 10.44
C LEU A 62 3.75 -7.27 9.12
N SER A 63 2.74 -6.40 9.07
CA SER A 63 2.38 -5.61 7.88
C SER A 63 3.35 -4.42 7.61
N GLY A 64 4.63 -4.57 7.93
CA GLY A 64 5.64 -3.50 7.81
C GLY A 64 5.82 -2.94 6.39
N PHE A 65 5.38 -3.66 5.36
CA PHE A 65 5.49 -3.22 3.96
C PHE A 65 4.47 -2.12 3.60
N ILE A 66 3.27 -2.15 4.17
CA ILE A 66 2.25 -1.11 3.96
C ILE A 66 2.52 0.08 4.89
N THR A 67 2.97 -0.18 6.12
CA THR A 67 3.32 0.86 7.10
C THR A 67 4.40 1.80 6.59
N GLY A 68 5.39 1.31 5.81
CA GLY A 68 6.43 2.17 5.25
C GLY A 68 5.92 3.20 4.22
N VAL A 69 4.91 2.86 3.42
CA VAL A 69 4.28 3.78 2.46
C VAL A 69 3.44 4.83 3.20
N LEU A 70 2.74 4.43 4.26
CA LEU A 70 1.93 5.32 5.09
C LEU A 70 2.80 6.25 5.96
N ALA A 71 3.88 5.74 6.54
CA ALA A 71 4.81 6.50 7.38
C ALA A 71 5.48 7.65 6.60
N THR A 72 5.93 7.39 5.36
CA THR A 72 6.56 8.40 4.49
C THR A 72 5.61 9.57 4.16
N LEU A 73 4.30 9.35 4.17
CA LEU A 73 3.30 10.39 3.89
C LEU A 73 2.90 11.15 5.17
N ALA A 74 2.83 10.49 6.32
CA ALA A 74 2.55 11.13 7.61
C ALA A 74 3.64 12.13 8.02
N GLU A 75 4.91 11.84 7.74
CA GLU A 75 6.05 12.72 8.06
C GLU A 75 6.02 14.05 7.29
N ARG A 76 5.45 14.07 6.08
CA ARG A 76 5.30 15.30 5.27
C ARG A 76 4.27 16.28 5.82
N ARG A 77 3.24 15.81 6.53
CA ARG A 77 2.24 16.70 7.16
C ARG A 77 2.84 17.46 8.34
N ARG A 78 3.70 16.81 9.14
CA ARG A 78 4.34 17.43 10.32
C ARG A 78 5.30 18.56 9.95
N SER A 79 5.95 18.51 8.77
CA SER A 79 6.79 19.62 8.27
C SER A 79 5.99 20.83 7.78
N LYS A 80 4.75 20.65 7.30
CA LYS A 80 3.91 21.78 6.86
C LYS A 80 3.29 22.54 8.05
N GLU A 81 3.16 21.92 9.21
CA GLU A 81 2.53 22.52 10.41
C GLU A 81 3.50 23.29 11.32
N SER A 82 4.81 23.06 11.21
CA SER A 82 5.83 23.78 12.00
C SER A 82 6.25 25.14 11.41
N THR A 83 5.61 25.57 10.32
CA THR A 83 5.86 26.88 9.68
C THR A 83 4.54 27.66 9.57
N SER A 84 3.90 27.92 10.70
CA SER A 84 2.85 28.94 10.82
C SER A 84 2.88 29.59 12.20
#